data_AF-S5QJX0-F1
#
_entry.id   AF-S5QJX0-F1
#
_cell.length_a   1.000
_cell.length_b   1.000
_cell.length_c   1.000
_cell.angle_alpha   90.00
_cell.angle_beta   90.00
_cell.angle_gamma   90.00
#
_symmetry.space_group_name_H-M   'P 1'
#
loop_
_entity.id
_entity.type
_entity.pdbx_description
1 polymer ?
#
loop_
_entity_poly.entity_id
_entity_poly.type
_entity_poly.pdbx_seq_one_letter_code
_entity_poly.pdbx_strand_id
1 'polypeptide(L)'
;LHETGSNNPAGLNSDADKIPFHPYFSYKDLLGFALMLLALASLALFSPNYLGDPDNFTPANPLVTPPHIKPEWYFLFAYAILRSIPNKLGGVLALLASILVLLVVPFLHTSKQRALTFRPFSQFIFWTLVADVLILTWIGGMPVEHPYIIIGQVASVVYFSIFLVMFPMAGWVENKLLQTA
;
A
#
# COMPACT_ATOMS: atom_id res chain seq x y z
N LEU A 1 -19.96 5.95 6.51
CA LEU A 1 -19.22 7.22 6.74
C LEU A 1 -20.13 8.29 7.34
N HIS A 2 -21.28 8.62 6.73
CA HIS A 2 -22.16 9.68 7.25
C HIS A 2 -22.80 9.35 8.61
N GLU A 3 -23.00 8.07 8.95
CA GLU A 3 -23.50 7.66 10.28
C GLU A 3 -22.59 8.07 11.44
N THR A 4 -21.27 7.94 11.29
CA THR A 4 -20.29 8.22 12.36
C THR A 4 -19.53 9.53 12.14
N GLY A 5 -19.63 10.13 10.96
CA GLY A 5 -18.75 11.19 10.49
C GLY A 5 -17.34 10.70 10.12
N SER A 6 -16.52 11.64 9.64
CA SER A 6 -15.11 11.43 9.32
C SER A 6 -14.25 11.31 10.57
N ASN A 7 -13.17 10.53 10.49
CA ASN A 7 -12.12 10.53 11.52
C ASN A 7 -11.20 11.76 11.35
N ASN A 8 -10.38 12.05 12.36
CA ASN A 8 -9.40 13.15 12.35
C ASN A 8 -7.98 12.66 12.72
N PRO A 9 -6.93 13.45 12.45
CA PRO A 9 -5.54 13.05 12.71
C PRO A 9 -5.26 12.67 14.17
N ALA A 10 -5.93 13.27 15.15
CA ALA A 10 -5.72 12.91 16.56
C ALA A 10 -6.38 11.56 16.92
N GLY A 11 -7.35 11.10 16.13
CA GLY A 11 -8.10 9.88 16.39
C GLY A 11 -9.06 9.97 17.59
N LEU A 12 -9.31 11.18 18.09
CA LEU A 12 -10.25 11.48 19.18
C LEU A 12 -11.63 11.85 18.62
N ASN A 13 -12.65 11.95 19.47
CA ASN A 13 -13.94 12.48 19.03
C ASN A 13 -13.83 13.99 18.71
N SER A 14 -14.20 14.39 17.49
CA SER A 14 -14.19 15.79 17.03
C SER A 14 -15.53 16.52 17.17
N ASP A 15 -16.53 15.95 17.84
CA ASP A 15 -17.85 16.57 18.03
C ASP A 15 -17.78 17.97 18.68
N ALA A 16 -16.78 18.21 19.52
CA ALA A 16 -16.58 19.49 20.18
C ALA A 16 -16.14 20.64 19.23
N ASP A 17 -15.59 20.31 18.06
CA ASP A 17 -15.03 21.29 17.12
C ASP A 17 -15.37 20.89 15.67
N LYS A 18 -16.67 20.81 15.38
CA LYS A 18 -17.16 20.57 14.02
C LYS A 18 -17.36 21.89 13.28
N ILE A 19 -16.94 21.89 12.02
CA ILE A 19 -17.19 22.97 11.06
C ILE A 19 -18.11 22.46 9.94
N PRO A 20 -18.93 23.34 9.33
CA PRO A 20 -19.73 22.95 8.17
C PRO A 20 -18.83 22.57 6.99
N PHE A 21 -19.29 21.65 6.14
CA PHE A 21 -18.50 21.19 4.98
C PHE A 21 -18.20 22.33 4.01
N HIS A 22 -19.22 23.12 3.68
CA HIS A 22 -19.07 24.36 2.90
C HIS A 22 -18.93 25.55 3.86
N PRO A 23 -17.98 26.47 3.64
CA PRO A 23 -17.09 26.58 2.47
C PRO A 23 -15.77 25.78 2.60
N TYR A 24 -15.40 25.35 3.81
CA TYR A 24 -14.06 24.90 4.14
C TYR A 24 -13.54 23.73 3.30
N PHE A 25 -14.25 22.60 3.32
CA PHE A 25 -13.83 21.41 2.58
C PHE A 25 -14.18 21.52 1.09
N SER A 26 -15.22 22.26 0.71
CA SER A 26 -15.52 22.51 -0.71
C SER A 26 -14.35 23.20 -1.44
N TYR A 27 -13.78 24.27 -0.87
CA TYR A 27 -12.63 24.95 -1.48
C TYR A 27 -11.34 24.13 -1.39
N LYS A 28 -11.14 23.39 -0.28
CA LYS A 28 -10.01 22.49 -0.13
C LYS A 28 -10.02 21.38 -1.20
N ASP A 29 -11.18 20.77 -1.44
CA ASP A 29 -11.35 19.71 -2.42
C ASP A 29 -11.20 20.24 -3.85
N LEU A 30 -11.72 21.45 -4.14
CA LEU A 30 -11.51 22.11 -5.42
C LEU A 30 -10.02 22.34 -5.72
N LEU A 31 -9.25 22.81 -4.73
CA LEU A 31 -7.80 22.96 -4.85
C LEU A 31 -7.11 21.61 -5.10
N GLY A 32 -7.47 20.58 -4.32
CA GLY A 32 -6.92 19.23 -4.49
C GLY A 32 -7.22 18.64 -5.87
N PHE A 33 -8.44 18.83 -6.38
CA PHE A 33 -8.85 18.39 -7.70
C PHE A 33 -8.09 19.13 -8.80
N ALA A 34 -7.89 20.45 -8.67
CA ALA A 34 -7.11 21.23 -9.62
C ALA A 34 -5.65 20.75 -9.70
N LEU A 35 -5.01 20.44 -8.57
CA LEU A 35 -3.66 19.89 -8.54
C LEU A 35 -3.58 18.49 -9.16
N MET A 36 -4.55 17.62 -8.87
CA MET A 36 -4.63 16.28 -9.48
C MET A 36 -4.81 16.36 -11.00
N LEU A 37 -5.72 17.22 -11.47
CA LEU A 37 -5.93 17.43 -12.91
C LEU A 37 -4.69 17.99 -13.60
N LEU A 38 -3.98 18.92 -12.96
CA LEU A 38 -2.72 19.44 -13.49
C LEU A 38 -1.68 18.33 -13.67
N ALA A 39 -1.54 17.45 -12.67
CA ALA A 39 -0.62 16.32 -12.74
C ALA A 39 -1.04 15.28 -13.80
N LEU A 40 -2.35 15.01 -13.93
CA LEU A 40 -2.85 14.11 -14.96
C LEU A 40 -2.66 14.69 -16.36
N ALA A 41 -3.01 15.97 -16.56
CA ALA A 41 -2.86 16.65 -17.84
C ALA A 41 -1.38 16.76 -18.24
N SER A 42 -0.47 17.03 -17.29
CA SER A 42 0.95 17.09 -17.58
C SER A 42 1.49 15.72 -18.01
N LEU A 43 1.14 14.63 -17.29
CA LEU A 43 1.52 13.28 -17.69
C LEU A 43 0.95 12.92 -19.07
N ALA A 44 -0.34 13.16 -19.31
CA ALA A 44 -1.02 12.77 -20.54
C ALA A 44 -0.55 13.58 -21.77
N LEU A 45 -0.28 14.87 -21.61
CA LEU A 45 0.09 15.75 -22.72
C LEU A 45 1.60 15.75 -23.01
N PHE A 46 2.45 15.71 -21.99
CA PHE A 46 3.91 15.77 -22.18
C PHE A 46 4.57 14.38 -22.23
N SER A 47 3.99 13.36 -21.59
CA SER A 47 4.62 12.05 -21.45
C SER A 47 3.62 10.88 -21.39
N PRO A 48 2.73 10.72 -22.39
CA PRO A 48 1.58 9.80 -22.34
C PRO A 48 1.97 8.34 -22.10
N ASN A 49 3.13 7.92 -22.63
CA ASN A 49 3.58 6.53 -22.57
C ASN A 49 4.56 6.25 -21.42
N TYR A 50 4.82 7.22 -20.53
CA TYR A 50 5.84 7.07 -19.49
C TYR A 50 5.57 5.93 -18.50
N LEU A 51 4.29 5.64 -18.22
CA LEU A 51 3.86 4.56 -17.33
C LEU A 51 3.45 3.28 -18.08
N GLY A 52 3.55 3.26 -19.41
CA GLY A 52 3.15 2.14 -20.26
C GLY A 52 4.31 1.21 -20.62
N ASP A 53 3.99 0.02 -21.12
CA ASP A 53 4.97 -0.93 -21.63
C ASP A 53 5.06 -0.82 -23.17
N PRO A 54 6.26 -0.65 -23.76
CA PRO A 54 6.42 -0.59 -25.21
C PRO A 54 5.94 -1.86 -25.94
N ASP A 55 5.95 -3.03 -25.29
CA ASP A 55 5.53 -4.29 -25.91
C ASP A 55 4.03 -4.25 -26.30
N ASN A 56 3.22 -3.44 -25.62
CA ASN A 56 1.79 -3.27 -25.91
C ASN A 56 1.49 -2.51 -27.22
N PHE A 57 2.50 -1.95 -27.89
CA PHE A 57 2.35 -1.39 -29.24
C PHE A 57 2.49 -2.44 -30.34
N THR A 58 2.93 -3.66 -30.01
CA THR A 58 2.96 -4.78 -30.94
C THR A 58 1.67 -5.61 -30.83
N PRO A 59 1.02 -6.00 -31.96
CA PRO A 59 -0.16 -6.86 -31.91
C PRO A 59 0.15 -8.20 -31.24
N ALA A 60 -0.78 -8.70 -30.43
CA ALA A 60 -0.61 -9.94 -29.68
C ALA A 60 -0.34 -11.13 -30.61
N ASN A 61 0.72 -11.89 -30.32
CA ASN A 61 1.07 -13.13 -31.02
C ASN A 61 1.11 -14.30 -30.04
N PRO A 62 0.16 -15.25 -30.08
CA PRO A 62 0.12 -16.39 -29.15
C PRO A 62 1.35 -17.32 -29.22
N LEU A 63 2.14 -17.24 -30.29
CA LEU A 63 3.33 -18.08 -30.51
C LEU A 63 4.63 -17.42 -30.03
N VAL A 64 4.60 -16.14 -29.65
CA VAL A 64 5.80 -15.39 -29.26
C VAL A 64 5.56 -14.72 -27.91
N THR A 65 6.30 -15.15 -26.89
CA THR A 65 6.31 -14.52 -25.57
C THR A 65 7.35 -13.41 -25.53
N PRO A 66 7.00 -12.19 -25.08
CA PRO A 66 7.98 -11.14 -24.82
C PRO A 66 9.05 -11.59 -23.81
N PRO A 67 10.27 -11.04 -23.88
CA PRO A 67 11.38 -11.47 -23.02
C PRO A 67 11.15 -11.18 -21.53
N HIS A 68 10.45 -10.09 -21.19
CA HIS A 68 10.15 -9.71 -19.80
C HIS A 68 8.67 -9.37 -19.60
N ILE A 69 7.83 -10.39 -19.48
CA ILE A 69 6.40 -10.22 -19.23
C ILE A 69 6.17 -9.77 -17.77
N LYS A 70 5.54 -8.61 -17.61
CA LYS A 70 5.14 -8.03 -16.32
C LYS A 70 3.80 -7.32 -16.46
N PRO A 71 3.02 -7.18 -15.38
CA PRO A 71 1.80 -6.37 -15.39
C PRO A 71 2.13 -4.88 -15.30
N GLU A 72 1.10 -4.04 -15.35
CA GLU A 72 1.21 -2.60 -15.09
C GLU A 72 1.76 -2.31 -13.68
N TRP A 73 2.36 -1.13 -13.54
CA TRP A 73 3.17 -0.76 -12.37
C TRP A 73 2.43 -0.92 -11.02
N TYR A 74 1.12 -0.65 -10.99
CA TYR A 74 0.29 -0.74 -9.77
C TYR A 74 0.01 -2.18 -9.31
N PHE A 75 0.29 -3.18 -10.15
CA PHE A 75 0.21 -4.60 -9.79
C PHE A 75 1.57 -5.22 -9.45
N LEU A 76 2.69 -4.51 -9.66
CA LEU A 76 4.03 -5.08 -9.51
C LEU A 76 4.31 -5.59 -8.10
N PHE A 77 3.80 -4.94 -7.04
CA PHE A 77 4.02 -5.41 -5.67
C PHE A 77 3.40 -6.80 -5.43
N ALA A 78 2.17 -7.03 -5.91
CA ALA A 78 1.48 -8.31 -5.78
C ALA A 78 2.10 -9.37 -6.69
N TYR A 79 2.55 -8.96 -7.88
CA TYR A 79 3.30 -9.81 -8.79
C TYR A 79 4.66 -10.26 -8.22
N ALA A 80 5.36 -9.39 -7.49
CA ALA A 80 6.57 -9.77 -6.77
C ALA A 80 6.27 -10.85 -5.71
N ILE A 81 5.21 -10.66 -4.91
CA ILE A 81 4.78 -11.66 -3.90
C ILE A 81 4.44 -13.01 -4.55
N LEU A 82 3.75 -13.00 -5.69
CA LEU A 82 3.43 -14.22 -6.47
C LEU A 82 4.71 -14.99 -6.85
N ARG A 83 5.73 -14.30 -7.35
CA ARG A 83 6.99 -14.90 -7.84
C ARG A 83 7.93 -15.34 -6.72
N SER A 84 7.79 -14.78 -5.52
CA SER A 84 8.62 -15.13 -4.36
C SER A 84 8.43 -16.58 -3.90
N ILE A 85 7.26 -17.17 -4.13
CA ILE A 85 6.93 -18.53 -3.69
C ILE A 85 7.18 -19.53 -4.83
N PRO A 86 8.11 -20.49 -4.69
CA PRO A 86 8.41 -21.49 -5.72
C PRO A 86 7.36 -22.61 -5.77
N ASN A 87 6.08 -22.26 -5.70
CA ASN A 87 4.93 -23.15 -5.81
C ASN A 87 3.77 -22.42 -6.49
N LYS A 88 3.20 -23.01 -7.55
CA LYS A 88 2.14 -22.35 -8.34
C LYS A 88 0.89 -22.03 -7.51
N LEU A 89 0.41 -22.98 -6.71
CA LEU A 89 -0.77 -22.77 -5.87
C LEU A 89 -0.46 -21.80 -4.73
N GLY A 90 0.68 -21.98 -4.05
CA GLY A 90 1.12 -21.13 -2.96
C GLY A 90 1.29 -19.68 -3.37
N GLY A 91 1.89 -19.42 -4.53
CA GLY A 91 2.03 -18.07 -5.09
C GLY A 91 0.68 -17.41 -5.37
N VAL A 92 -0.27 -18.13 -5.97
CA VAL A 92 -1.63 -17.59 -6.23
C VAL A 92 -2.36 -17.29 -4.92
N LEU A 93 -2.26 -18.17 -3.93
CA LEU A 93 -2.84 -17.91 -2.61
C LEU A 93 -2.21 -16.70 -1.92
N ALA A 94 -0.89 -16.52 -2.05
CA ALA A 94 -0.19 -15.36 -1.48
C ALA A 94 -0.54 -14.04 -2.19
N LEU A 95 -0.71 -14.06 -3.51
CA LEU A 95 -1.20 -12.91 -4.26
C LEU A 95 -2.61 -12.50 -3.80
N LEU A 96 -3.52 -13.46 -3.60
CA LEU A 96 -4.85 -13.17 -3.06
C LEU A 96 -4.76 -12.65 -1.62
N ALA A 97 -3.92 -13.29 -0.80
CA ALA A 97 -3.69 -12.90 0.59
C ALA A 97 -3.11 -11.49 0.72
N SER A 98 -2.30 -11.02 -0.23
CA SER A 98 -1.71 -9.67 -0.16
C SER A 98 -2.76 -8.56 -0.21
N ILE A 99 -3.93 -8.82 -0.80
CA ILE A 99 -5.06 -7.90 -0.79
C ILE A 99 -6.01 -8.21 0.38
N LEU A 100 -6.31 -9.50 0.60
CA LEU A 100 -7.25 -9.92 1.63
C LEU A 100 -6.76 -9.67 3.06
N VAL A 101 -5.45 -9.53 3.29
CA VAL A 101 -4.88 -9.17 4.59
C VAL A 101 -5.47 -7.85 5.12
N LEU A 102 -5.87 -6.92 4.24
CA LEU A 102 -6.51 -5.66 4.61
C LEU A 102 -7.83 -5.86 5.37
N LEU A 103 -8.56 -6.94 5.10
CA LEU A 103 -9.81 -7.27 5.80
C LEU A 103 -9.56 -7.74 7.23
N VAL A 104 -8.34 -8.22 7.52
CA VAL A 104 -7.95 -8.71 8.84
C VAL A 104 -7.47 -7.56 9.74
N VAL A 105 -7.04 -6.43 9.15
CA VAL A 105 -6.49 -5.27 9.88
C VAL A 105 -7.38 -4.77 11.03
N PRO A 106 -8.71 -4.62 10.88
CA PRO A 106 -9.57 -4.17 11.98
C PRO A 106 -9.54 -5.12 13.19
N PHE A 107 -9.39 -6.43 12.95
CA PHE A 107 -9.36 -7.46 14.00
C PHE A 107 -7.98 -7.57 14.67
N LEU A 108 -6.93 -7.05 14.03
CA LEU A 108 -5.56 -7.04 14.52
C LEU A 108 -5.20 -5.76 15.30
N HIS A 109 -6.17 -4.85 15.48
CA HIS A 109 -5.94 -3.62 16.22
C HIS A 109 -5.87 -3.88 17.74
N THR A 110 -4.66 -3.82 18.30
CA THR A 110 -4.41 -4.04 19.74
C THR A 110 -4.22 -2.76 20.56
N SER A 111 -4.00 -1.63 19.90
CA SER A 111 -3.75 -0.34 20.55
C SER A 111 -5.02 0.25 21.16
N LYS A 112 -4.86 0.99 22.26
CA LYS A 112 -5.94 1.79 22.85
C LYS A 112 -6.14 3.14 22.18
N GLN A 113 -5.12 3.63 21.48
CA GLN A 113 -5.19 4.82 20.67
C GLN A 113 -5.54 4.45 19.22
N ARG A 114 -6.56 5.10 18.67
CA ARG A 114 -7.07 4.84 17.32
C ARG A 114 -6.09 5.26 16.22
N ALA A 115 -5.53 6.47 16.31
CA ALA A 115 -4.61 7.02 15.32
C ALA A 115 -3.14 6.65 15.60
N LEU A 116 -2.31 6.72 14.57
CA LEU A 116 -0.85 6.53 14.68
C LEU A 116 -0.11 7.76 15.18
N THR A 117 -0.74 8.93 15.22
CA THR A 117 -0.12 10.24 15.51
C THR A 117 0.70 10.28 16.80
N PHE A 118 0.29 9.56 17.83
CA PHE A 118 0.96 9.50 19.13
C PHE A 118 1.66 8.15 19.41
N ARG A 119 1.90 7.36 18.36
CA ARG A 119 2.40 5.98 18.42
C ARG A 119 3.70 5.82 17.63
N PRO A 120 4.86 6.20 18.18
CA PRO A 120 6.11 6.31 17.43
C PRO A 120 6.62 4.98 16.88
N PHE A 121 6.47 3.87 17.60
CA PHE A 121 6.89 2.56 17.09
C PHE A 121 6.01 2.13 15.92
N SER A 122 4.70 2.35 16.03
CA SER A 122 3.77 2.03 14.96
C SER A 122 3.92 2.95 13.74
N GLN A 123 4.33 4.21 13.91
CA GLN A 123 4.71 5.09 12.79
C GLN A 123 5.95 4.58 12.06
N PHE A 124 6.97 4.13 12.80
CA PHE A 124 8.17 3.54 12.19
C PHE A 124 7.82 2.28 11.39
N ILE A 125 6.97 1.40 11.92
CA ILE A 125 6.50 0.20 11.21
C ILE A 125 5.66 0.58 9.99
N PHE A 126 4.82 1.61 10.08
CA PHE A 126 4.05 2.10 8.94
C PHE A 126 4.95 2.60 7.81
N TRP A 127 5.99 3.40 8.10
CA TRP A 127 6.94 3.84 7.08
C TRP A 127 7.79 2.68 6.54
N THR A 128 8.08 1.69 7.37
CA THR A 128 8.71 0.43 6.93
C THR A 128 7.82 -0.30 5.92
N LEU A 129 6.50 -0.38 6.16
CA LEU A 129 5.54 -0.96 5.20
C LEU A 129 5.54 -0.20 3.87
N VAL A 130 5.52 1.14 3.92
CA VAL A 130 5.57 1.96 2.70
C VAL A 130 6.85 1.68 1.91
N ALA A 131 8.01 1.63 2.59
CA ALA A 131 9.27 1.28 1.96
C ALA A 131 9.27 -0.14 1.38
N ASP A 132 8.71 -1.11 2.09
CA ASP A 132 8.60 -2.50 1.65
C ASP A 132 7.72 -2.65 0.39
N VAL A 133 6.57 -1.97 0.32
CA VAL A 133 5.72 -1.95 -0.88
C VAL A 133 6.45 -1.30 -2.08
N LEU A 134 7.26 -0.27 -1.86
CA LEU A 134 8.10 0.33 -2.90
C LEU A 134 9.17 -0.65 -3.38
N ILE A 135 9.81 -1.39 -2.46
CA ILE A 135 10.78 -2.45 -2.80
C ILE A 135 10.10 -3.57 -3.59
N LEU A 136 8.93 -4.05 -3.16
CA LEU A 136 8.17 -5.07 -3.89
C LEU A 136 7.76 -4.60 -5.29
N THR A 137 7.34 -3.33 -5.42
CA THR A 137 7.03 -2.73 -6.72
C THR A 137 8.25 -2.71 -7.64
N TRP A 138 9.41 -2.31 -7.11
CA TRP A 138 10.67 -2.32 -7.85
C TRP A 138 11.06 -3.75 -8.28
N ILE A 139 11.07 -4.70 -7.33
CA ILE A 139 11.42 -6.11 -7.60
C ILE A 139 10.44 -6.78 -8.57
N GLY A 140 9.16 -6.41 -8.54
CA GLY A 140 8.16 -6.88 -9.49
C GLY A 140 8.52 -6.55 -10.95
N GLY A 141 9.23 -5.44 -11.18
CA GLY A 141 9.71 -5.04 -12.51
C GLY A 141 11.07 -5.64 -12.91
N MET A 142 11.78 -6.32 -12.00
CA MET A 142 13.10 -6.91 -12.25
C MET A 142 12.99 -8.36 -12.74
N PRO A 143 14.02 -8.86 -13.47
CA PRO A 143 14.09 -10.27 -13.88
C PRO A 143 14.22 -11.22 -12.69
N VAL A 144 13.84 -12.48 -12.89
CA VAL A 144 13.88 -13.54 -11.87
C VAL A 144 15.29 -14.12 -11.78
N GLU A 145 16.23 -13.31 -11.31
CA GLU A 145 17.65 -13.65 -11.20
C GLU A 145 18.21 -13.25 -9.82
N HIS A 146 19.38 -13.77 -9.47
CA HIS A 146 20.09 -13.31 -8.28
C HIS A 146 20.60 -11.86 -8.49
N PRO A 147 20.44 -10.94 -7.52
CA PRO A 147 19.96 -11.10 -6.15
C PRO A 147 18.44 -10.86 -5.95
N TYR A 148 17.70 -10.49 -6.99
CA TYR A 148 16.29 -10.07 -6.91
C TYR A 148 15.35 -11.13 -6.35
N ILE A 149 15.62 -12.41 -6.60
CA ILE A 149 14.82 -13.52 -6.03
C ILE A 149 14.81 -13.46 -4.50
N ILE A 150 15.99 -13.33 -3.88
CA ILE A 150 16.12 -13.34 -2.43
C ILE A 150 15.51 -12.07 -1.83
N ILE A 151 15.74 -10.92 -2.48
CA ILE A 151 15.16 -9.64 -2.04
C ILE A 151 13.63 -9.72 -2.06
N GLY A 152 13.04 -10.24 -3.14
CA GLY A 152 11.59 -10.42 -3.26
C GLY A 152 11.02 -11.35 -2.18
N GLN A 153 11.71 -12.46 -1.89
CA GLN A 153 11.31 -13.39 -0.83
C GLN A 153 11.33 -12.74 0.54
N VAL A 154 12.42 -12.05 0.89
CA VAL A 154 12.55 -11.36 2.17
C VAL A 154 11.48 -10.27 2.30
N ALA A 155 11.31 -9.42 1.28
CA ALA A 155 10.30 -8.37 1.28
C ALA A 155 8.87 -8.94 1.42
N SER A 156 8.57 -10.06 0.73
CA SER A 156 7.25 -10.71 0.84
C SER A 156 6.98 -11.23 2.26
N VAL A 157 7.99 -11.77 2.94
CA VAL A 157 7.89 -12.18 4.34
C VAL A 157 7.71 -10.97 5.27
N VAL A 158 8.49 -9.91 5.04
CA VAL A 158 8.40 -8.64 5.78
C VAL A 158 6.98 -8.07 5.66
N TYR A 159 6.44 -7.97 4.44
CA TYR A 159 5.08 -7.51 4.16
C TYR A 159 4.02 -8.17 5.05
N PHE A 160 3.92 -9.50 5.01
CA PHE A 160 2.93 -10.22 5.82
C PHE A 160 3.22 -10.15 7.33
N SER A 161 4.50 -10.17 7.72
CA SER A 161 4.90 -10.06 9.12
C SER A 161 4.52 -8.70 9.73
N ILE A 162 4.57 -7.62 8.94
CA ILE A 162 4.17 -6.29 9.39
C ILE A 162 2.70 -6.27 9.80
N PHE A 163 1.82 -6.77 8.92
CA PHE A 163 0.39 -6.82 9.21
C PHE A 163 0.04 -7.78 10.35
N LEU A 164 0.53 -9.02 10.28
CA LEU A 164 0.07 -10.10 11.16
C LEU A 164 0.74 -10.11 12.54
N VAL A 165 1.96 -9.56 12.65
CA VAL A 165 2.78 -9.68 13.86
C VAL A 165 3.23 -8.31 14.39
N MET A 166 3.91 -7.51 13.56
CA MET A 166 4.57 -6.30 14.06
C MET A 166 3.58 -5.23 14.52
N PHE A 167 2.51 -4.96 13.76
CA PHE A 167 1.49 -3.99 14.16
C PHE A 167 0.78 -4.36 15.48
N PRO A 168 0.27 -5.61 15.65
CA PRO A 168 -0.31 -6.05 16.92
C PRO A 168 0.67 -5.96 18.09
N MET A 169 1.93 -6.37 17.88
CA MET A 169 2.96 -6.36 18.92
C MET A 169 3.33 -4.94 19.34
N ALA A 170 3.51 -4.03 18.37
CA ALA A 170 3.82 -2.64 18.65
C ALA A 170 2.70 -1.95 19.44
N GLY A 171 1.43 -2.20 19.08
CA GLY A 171 0.30 -1.68 19.85
C GLY A 171 0.29 -2.15 21.30
N TRP A 172 0.62 -3.42 21.55
CA TRP A 172 0.70 -3.95 22.91
C TRP A 172 1.86 -3.34 23.71
N VAL A 173 3.04 -3.20 23.09
CA VAL A 173 4.20 -2.54 23.70
C VAL A 173 3.90 -1.09 24.04
N GLU A 174 3.31 -0.33 23.12
CA GLU A 174 2.93 1.08 23.32
C GLU A 174 1.91 1.22 24.46
N ASN A 175 0.89 0.37 24.52
CA ASN A 175 -0.08 0.37 25.62
C ASN A 175 0.60 0.18 26.99
N LYS A 176 1.57 -0.74 27.06
CA LYS A 176 2.33 -1.01 28.30
C LYS A 176 3.22 0.15 28.70
N LEU A 177 3.93 0.76 27.74
CA LEU A 177 4.78 1.93 28.00
C LEU A 177 3.98 3.11 28.54
N LEU A 178 2.74 3.28 28.07
CA LEU A 178 1.82 4.31 28.54
C LEU A 178 1.08 3.93 29.84
N GLN A 179 1.36 2.78 30.44
CA GLN A 179 0.66 2.24 31.61
C GLN A 179 -0.87 2.19 31.46
N THR A 180 -1.33 2.12 30.21
CA THR A 180 -2.75 2.00 29.93
C THR A 180 -3.14 0.53 30.15
N ALA A 181 -3.68 0.22 31.34
CA ALA A 181 -4.01 -1.10 31.89
C ALA A 181 -4.50 -2.20 30.92
#